data_AF-A0A157ZDK7-F1
#
_entry.id   AF-A0A157ZDK7-F1
#
_cell.length_a   1.000
_cell.length_b   1.000
_cell.length_c   1.000
_cell.angle_alpha   90.00
_cell.angle_beta   90.00
_cell.angle_gamma   90.00
#
_symmetry.space_group_name_H-M   'P 1'
#
loop_
_entity.id
_entity.type
_entity.pdbx_description
1 polymer ?
#
loop_
_entity_poly.entity_id
_entity_poly.type
_entity_poly.pdbx_seq_one_letter_code
_entity_poly.pdbx_strand_id
1 'polypeptide(L)'
;MLELSGNAELLVVDVATQEEERLVLTEKDFHQEKRSLLEDDILREDEEGEFVAEASALGYDFRVIATPPNNLQIEDDAEEIRVEVVENNFEFIEPFADEEESGED
;
A
#
# COMPACT_ATOMS: atom_id res chain seq x y z
N MET A 1 -6.78 -11.58 8.68
CA MET A 1 -5.71 -10.76 8.11
C MET A 1 -6.30 -10.07 6.89
N LEU A 2 -6.60 -8.77 6.97
CA LEU A 2 -7.24 -8.04 5.87
C LEU A 2 -6.44 -8.18 4.58
N GLU A 3 -7.13 -8.23 3.45
CA GLU A 3 -6.54 -8.16 2.12
C GLU A 3 -6.81 -6.77 1.53
N LEU A 4 -5.76 -6.18 0.95
CA LEU A 4 -5.89 -4.95 0.18
C LEU A 4 -6.45 -5.31 -1.20
N SER A 5 -7.53 -4.65 -1.62
CA SER A 5 -8.11 -4.83 -2.94
C SER A 5 -8.38 -3.47 -3.58
N GLY A 6 -8.15 -3.36 -4.90
CA GLY A 6 -8.42 -2.15 -5.65
C GLY A 6 -7.17 -1.52 -6.24
N ASN A 7 -7.24 -0.21 -6.49
CA ASN A 7 -6.16 0.52 -7.14
C ASN A 7 -6.09 1.98 -6.67
N ALA A 8 -4.91 2.56 -6.79
CA ALA A 8 -4.70 4.01 -6.67
C ALA A 8 -4.01 4.56 -7.91
N GLU A 9 -4.42 5.75 -8.32
CA GLU A 9 -3.73 6.53 -9.35
C GLU A 9 -2.94 7.65 -8.68
N LEU A 10 -1.65 7.71 -9.00
CA LEU A 10 -0.72 8.72 -8.54
C LEU A 10 -0.25 9.57 -9.71
N LEU A 11 -0.10 10.87 -9.47
CA LEU A 11 0.51 11.82 -10.38
C LEU A 11 1.84 12.27 -9.77
N VAL A 12 2.93 11.98 -10.46
CA VAL A 12 4.28 12.41 -10.08
C VAL A 12 4.65 13.59 -10.97
N VAL A 13 4.99 14.72 -10.34
CA VAL A 13 5.34 15.96 -11.03
C VAL A 13 6.76 16.36 -10.67
N ASP A 14 7.64 16.46 -11.66
CA ASP A 14 8.97 17.03 -11.45
C ASP A 14 8.85 18.55 -11.22
N VAL A 15 9.34 18.99 -10.07
CA VAL A 15 9.19 20.39 -9.63
C VAL A 15 10.00 21.33 -10.51
N ALA A 16 11.14 20.88 -11.04
CA ALA A 16 12.06 21.72 -11.81
C ALA A 16 11.60 21.96 -13.26
N THR A 17 11.03 20.93 -13.89
CA THR A 17 10.67 20.90 -15.31
C THR A 17 9.16 20.95 -15.56
N GLN A 18 8.35 20.70 -14.51
CA GLN A 18 6.91 20.51 -14.60
C GLN A 18 6.51 19.31 -15.48
N GLU A 19 7.40 18.32 -15.61
CA GLU A 19 7.06 17.06 -16.28
C GLU A 19 6.14 16.23 -15.39
N GLU A 20 5.09 15.66 -16.00
CA GLU A 20 4.05 14.92 -15.30
C GLU A 20 4.06 13.46 -15.76
N GLU A 21 4.12 12.53 -14.82
CA GLU A 21 4.01 11.10 -15.07
C GLU A 21 2.91 10.49 -14.19
N ARG A 22 2.11 9.60 -14.78
CA ARG A 22 1.02 8.92 -14.07
C ARG A 22 1.41 7.49 -13.77
N LEU A 23 1.17 7.08 -12.53
CA LEU A 23 1.38 5.73 -12.06
C LEU A 23 0.06 5.16 -11.55
N VAL A 24 -0.21 3.91 -11.91
CA VAL A 24 -1.35 3.15 -11.39
C VAL A 24 -0.79 2.02 -10.56
N LEU A 25 -1.09 2.04 -9.27
CA LEU A 25 -0.72 0.98 -8.33
C LEU A 25 -1.93 0.11 -8.06
N THR A 26 -1.73 -1.21 -8.07
CA THR A 26 -2.75 -2.23 -7.82
C THR A 26 -2.39 -3.02 -6.58
N GLU A 27 -3.33 -3.82 -6.04
CA GLU A 27 -3.04 -4.66 -4.87
C GLU A 27 -1.81 -5.56 -5.02
N LYS A 28 -1.42 -5.90 -6.25
CA LYS A 28 -0.28 -6.78 -6.55
C LYS A 28 1.07 -6.10 -6.38
N ASP A 29 1.10 -4.77 -6.48
CA ASP A 29 2.30 -3.96 -6.27
C ASP A 29 2.61 -3.81 -4.77
N PHE A 30 1.58 -4.00 -3.93
CA PHE A 30 1.71 -3.93 -2.48
C PHE A 30 2.11 -5.28 -1.89
N HIS A 31 3.06 -5.24 -0.98
CA HIS A 31 3.40 -6.35 -0.10
C HIS A 31 3.17 -5.94 1.35
N GLN A 32 2.71 -6.88 2.16
CA GLN A 32 2.51 -6.62 3.58
C GLN A 32 3.86 -6.67 4.31
N GLU A 33 4.32 -5.53 4.80
CA GLU A 33 5.46 -5.50 5.72
C GLU A 33 4.99 -5.88 7.12
N LYS A 34 5.51 -6.99 7.63
CA LYS A 34 5.37 -7.31 9.05
C LYS A 34 6.38 -6.47 9.81
N ARG A 35 5.91 -5.56 10.66
CA ARG A 35 6.75 -4.99 11.70
C ARG A 35 7.36 -6.13 12.52
N SER A 36 8.64 -6.43 12.29
CA SER A 36 9.41 -7.28 13.20
C SER A 36 9.60 -6.52 14.51
N LEU A 37 8.59 -6.59 15.37
CA LEU A 37 8.72 -6.31 16.79
C LEU A 37 9.68 -7.37 17.35
N LEU A 38 10.95 -6.98 17.43
CA LEU A 38 11.96 -7.67 18.22
C LEU A 38 11.42 -7.88 19.64
N GLU A 39 11.18 -9.15 19.96
CA GLU A 39 11.21 -9.80 21.28
C GLU A 39 10.97 -8.88 22.49
N ASP A 40 9.71 -8.70 22.91
CA ASP A 40 9.21 -8.99 24.27
C ASP A 40 7.78 -8.45 24.38
N ASP A 41 6.83 -9.34 24.71
CA ASP A 41 5.57 -9.01 25.37
C ASP A 41 4.70 -7.91 24.74
N ILE A 42 3.82 -8.31 23.80
CA ILE A 42 2.37 -8.00 23.73
C ILE A 42 1.90 -8.48 22.34
N LEU A 43 1.23 -9.63 22.31
CA LEU A 43 0.45 -10.07 21.16
C LEU A 43 -0.75 -9.12 21.00
N ARG A 44 -0.64 -8.09 20.16
CA ARG A 44 -1.83 -7.48 19.54
C ARG A 44 -2.05 -8.22 18.22
N GLU A 45 -2.93 -9.20 18.24
CA GLU A 45 -3.40 -9.94 17.06
C GLU A 45 -4.20 -9.06 16.06
N ASP A 46 -4.34 -7.76 16.35
CA ASP A 46 -4.99 -6.72 15.53
C ASP A 46 -3.98 -5.72 14.92
N GLU A 47 -2.69 -6.05 14.80
CA GLU A 47 -1.79 -5.21 13.99
C GLU A 47 -2.10 -5.44 12.50
N GLU A 48 -3.06 -4.66 12.01
CA GLU A 48 -3.33 -4.40 10.61
C GLU A 48 -2.01 -4.06 9.91
N GLY A 49 -1.35 -5.07 9.32
CA GLY A 49 -0.03 -4.90 8.72
C GLY A 49 -0.03 -3.83 7.65
N GLU A 50 1.03 -3.02 7.62
CA GLU A 50 1.21 -1.95 6.63
C GLU A 50 1.44 -2.57 5.25
N PHE A 51 0.67 -2.14 4.26
CA PHE A 51 0.88 -2.55 2.87
C PHE A 51 1.79 -1.54 2.21
N VAL A 52 2.92 -2.00 1.70
CA VAL A 52 3.95 -1.13 1.09
C VAL A 52 4.09 -1.49 -0.37
N ALA A 53 4.08 -0.48 -1.25
CA ALA A 53 4.47 -0.60 -2.65
C ALA A 53 5.70 0.27 -2.91
N GLU A 54 6.71 -0.30 -3.59
CA GLU A 54 7.86 0.44 -4.12
C GLU A 54 7.51 0.89 -5.54
N ALA A 55 7.51 2.20 -5.78
CA ALA A 55 7.15 2.80 -7.05
C ALA A 55 8.27 3.71 -7.55
N SER A 56 8.42 3.79 -8.89
CA SER A 56 9.42 4.64 -9.52
C SER A 56 8.79 5.44 -10.65
N ALA A 57 9.03 6.74 -10.69
CA ALA A 57 8.61 7.64 -11.77
C ALA A 57 9.61 8.76 -11.97
N LEU A 58 9.73 9.24 -13.21
CA LEU A 58 10.65 10.31 -13.62
C LEU A 58 12.12 10.07 -13.20
N GLY A 59 12.48 8.81 -12.97
CA GLY A 59 13.82 8.41 -12.50
C GLY A 59 14.04 8.49 -10.98
N TYR A 60 12.99 8.72 -10.20
CA TYR A 60 13.02 8.73 -8.73
C TYR A 60 12.23 7.54 -8.17
N ASP A 61 12.73 6.96 -7.08
CA ASP A 61 12.10 5.87 -6.35
C ASP A 61 11.44 6.42 -5.08
N PHE A 62 10.21 5.97 -4.79
CA PHE A 62 9.47 6.35 -3.60
C PHE A 62 8.59 5.19 -3.12
N ARG A 63 8.10 5.30 -1.88
CA ARG A 63 7.30 4.26 -1.25
C ARG A 63 5.87 4.74 -1.04
N VAL A 64 4.92 3.84 -1.22
CA VAL A 64 3.51 4.10 -0.98
C VAL A 64 3.04 3.12 0.07
N ILE A 65 2.54 3.65 1.18
CA ILE A 65 2.07 2.90 2.33
C ILE A 65 0.56 3.01 2.39
N ALA A 66 -0.12 1.90 2.21
CA ALA A 66 -1.55 1.76 2.43
C ALA A 66 -1.82 1.22 3.84
N THR A 67 -2.58 1.97 4.62
CA THR A 67 -3.05 1.57 5.94
C THR A 67 -4.57 1.65 6.03
N PRO A 68 -5.22 0.71 6.74
CA PRO A 68 -6.65 0.77 6.93
C PRO A 68 -7.06 1.99 7.78
N PRO A 69 -8.32 2.46 7.64
CA PRO A 69 -9.36 1.86 6.80
C PRO A 69 -9.28 2.21 5.31
N ASN A 70 -8.61 3.30 4.89
CA ASN A 70 -8.47 3.75 3.48
C ASN A 70 -7.41 4.86 3.33
N ASN A 71 -6.31 4.75 4.09
CA ASN A 71 -5.27 5.78 4.14
C ASN A 71 -4.12 5.39 3.20
N LEU A 72 -3.68 6.35 2.37
CA LEU A 72 -2.47 6.24 1.57
C LEU A 72 -1.49 7.32 2.01
N GLN A 73 -0.30 6.89 2.38
CA GLN A 73 0.83 7.74 2.69
C GLN A 73 1.90 7.52 1.63
N ILE A 74 2.51 8.61 1.17
CA ILE A 74 3.65 8.56 0.27
C ILE A 74 4.87 8.96 1.09
N GLU A 75 5.89 8.10 1.09
CA GLU A 75 7.21 8.40 1.59
C GLU A 75 8.14 8.57 0.40
N ASP A 76 8.46 9.83 0.10
CA ASP A 76 9.49 10.23 -0.85
C ASP A 76 10.61 10.99 -0.11
N ASP A 77 11.87 10.70 -0.46
CA ASP A 77 13.05 11.43 0.02
C ASP A 77 13.49 12.52 -0.97
N ALA A 78 12.83 12.62 -2.13
CA ALA A 78 13.25 13.44 -3.25
C ALA A 78 12.48 14.77 -3.30
N GLU A 79 13.12 15.86 -2.87
CA GLU A 79 12.56 17.23 -2.92
C GLU A 79 12.30 17.71 -4.37
N GLU A 80 12.88 17.03 -5.36
CA GLU A 80 12.72 17.31 -6.79
C GLU A 80 11.37 16.88 -7.39
N ILE A 81 10.65 15.95 -6.75
CA ILE A 81 9.34 15.49 -7.24
C ILE A 81 8.23 15.83 -6.25
N ARG A 82 7.01 15.93 -6.76
CA ARG A 82 5.80 16.01 -5.96
C ARG A 82 4.87 14.89 -6.39
N VAL A 83 4.52 14.02 -5.45
CA VAL A 83 3.57 12.93 -5.68
C VAL A 83 2.19 13.33 -5.15
N GLU A 84 1.17 13.23 -5.99
CA GLU A 84 -0.22 13.52 -5.62
C GLU A 84 -1.10 12.30 -5.87
N VAL A 85 -1.98 11.97 -4.92
CA VAL A 85 -3.00 10.94 -5.11
C VAL A 85 -4.15 11.53 -5.91
N VAL A 86 -4.30 11.05 -7.15
CA VAL A 86 -5.39 11.47 -8.05
C VAL A 86 -6.67 10.71 -7.71
N GLU A 87 -6.54 9.40 -7.51
CA GLU A 87 -7.66 8.51 -7.19
C GLU A 87 -7.22 7.43 -6.20
N ASN A 88 -8.08 7.13 -5.22
CA ASN A 88 -7.87 6.07 -4.25
C ASN A 88 -9.13 5.20 -4.17
N ASN A 89 -9.08 4.02 -4.80
CA ASN A 89 -10.13 3.00 -4.75
C ASN A 89 -9.68 1.77 -3.95
N PHE A 90 -8.66 1.90 -3.10
CA PHE A 90 -8.30 0.80 -2.23
C PHE A 90 -9.39 0.58 -1.19
N GLU A 91 -9.64 -0.69 -0.88
CA GLU A 91 -10.50 -1.14 0.20
C GLU A 91 -9.82 -2.31 0.92
N PHE A 92 -10.00 -2.37 2.23
CA PHE A 92 -9.50 -3.47 3.06
C PHE A 92 -10.64 -4.44 3.32
N ILE A 93 -10.58 -5.61 2.71
CA ILE A 93 -11.60 -6.65 2.85
C ILE A 93 -11.11 -7.75 3.79
N GLU A 94 -12.02 -8.32 4.57
CA GLU A 94 -11.70 -9.55 5.29
C GLU A 94 -11.48 -10.66 4.26
N PRO A 95 -10.40 -11.46 4.39
CA PRO A 95 -10.20 -12.60 3.53
C PRO A 95 -11.40 -13.50 3.73
N PHE A 96 -12.07 -13.87 2.64
CA PHE A 96 -13.06 -14.92 2.73
C PHE A 96 -12.32 -16.15 3.23
N ALA A 97 -12.56 -16.53 4.49
CA ALA A 97 -12.23 -17.87 4.92
C ALA A 97 -13.05 -18.75 3.98
N ASP A 98 -12.38 -19.43 3.04
CA ASP A 98 -12.90 -20.67 2.51
C ASP A 98 -13.12 -21.54 3.74
N GLU A 99 -14.35 -21.53 4.28
CA GLU A 99 -14.85 -22.62 5.09
C GLU A 99 -14.75 -23.84 4.18
N GLU A 100 -13.61 -24.52 4.30
CA GLU A 100 -13.44 -25.90 3.90
C GLU A 100 -14.58 -26.65 4.59
N GLU A 101 -15.68 -26.83 3.85
CA GLU A 101 -16.78 -27.69 4.21
C GLU A 101 -16.15 -29.07 4.42
N SER A 102 -15.77 -29.32 5.68
CA SER A 102 -15.49 -30.65 6.18
C SER A 102 -16.82 -31.38 6.09
N GLY A 103 -17.10 -31.90 4.89
CA GLY A 103 -18.11 -32.91 4.66
C GLY A 103 -17.67 -34.17 5.38
N GLU A 104 -17.91 -34.21 6.70
CA GLU A 104 -18.09 -35.46 7.42
C GLU A 104 -19.40 -36.10 6.91
N ASP A 105 -19.28 -37.15 6.10
CA ASP A 105 -20.23 -38.27 6.07
C ASP A 105 -19.46 -39.60 6.03
#